data_AF-A0A950W761-F1
#
_entry.id   AF-A0A950W761-F1
#
_cell.length_a   1.000
_cell.length_b   1.000
_cell.length_c   1.000
_cell.angle_alpha   90.00
_cell.angle_beta   90.00
_cell.angle_gamma   90.00
#
_symmetry.space_group_name_H-M   'P 1'
#
loop_
_entity.id
_entity.type
_entity.pdbx_description
1 polymer ?
#
loop_
_entity_poly.entity_id
_entity_poly.type
_entity_poly.pdbx_seq_one_letter_code
_entity_poly.pdbx_strand_id
1 'polypeptide(L)'
;MPRASWRGSLRLSLVSCPVYLTAATTRAKSIRLRQVWQPAPDDEPEYELPDHGRLDPAERALSSNGVTRSPAQLLPRNDGDDSDESPGMTRIAIRPHDPRTGEEIDKAEVVKGYEYDRGQFVTFTAAELKALDVESSKVIDLEKFVPRSDIDPVYFDTPYYLYPDGSIAIQTL
;
A
#
# COMPACT_ATOMS: atom_id res chain seq x y z
N MET A 1 -10.56 13.85 -16.99
CA MET A 1 -11.60 12.99 -17.55
C MET A 1 -11.66 11.70 -16.73
N PRO A 2 -12.83 11.27 -16.25
CA PRO A 2 -12.97 10.00 -15.53
C PRO A 2 -12.51 8.84 -16.42
N ARG A 3 -11.70 7.94 -15.87
CA ARG A 3 -11.21 6.76 -16.61
C ARG A 3 -12.37 5.77 -16.75
N ALA A 4 -12.56 5.22 -17.94
CA ALA A 4 -13.54 4.15 -18.15
C ALA A 4 -13.23 2.97 -17.22
N SER A 5 -14.22 2.56 -16.43
CA SER A 5 -14.12 1.37 -15.58
C SER A 5 -14.28 0.10 -16.42
N TRP A 6 -15.00 0.20 -17.54
CA TRP A 6 -15.25 -0.90 -18.46
C TRP A 6 -15.43 -0.37 -19.89
N ARG A 7 -15.01 -1.16 -20.88
CA ARG A 7 -15.21 -0.91 -22.32
C ARG A 7 -15.67 -2.19 -22.98
N GLY A 8 -16.61 -2.08 -23.92
CA GLY A 8 -17.19 -3.22 -24.60
C GLY A 8 -18.19 -2.81 -25.66
N SER A 9 -19.15 -3.68 -25.93
CA SER A 9 -20.18 -3.46 -26.94
C SER A 9 -21.57 -3.57 -26.33
N LEU A 10 -22.46 -2.65 -26.68
CA LEU A 10 -23.90 -2.75 -26.42
C LEU A 10 -24.56 -3.37 -27.64
N ARG A 11 -25.14 -4.57 -27.48
CA ARG A 11 -25.85 -5.27 -28.55
C ARG A 11 -27.35 -5.00 -28.43
N LEU A 12 -27.90 -4.36 -29.46
CA LEU A 12 -29.30 -4.06 -29.65
C LEU A 12 -29.85 -5.04 -30.69
N SER A 13 -30.27 -6.23 -30.25
CA SER A 13 -30.67 -7.34 -31.13
C SER A 13 -29.59 -7.71 -32.16
N LEU A 14 -29.58 -7.07 -33.34
CA LEU A 14 -28.66 -7.30 -34.46
C LEU A 14 -27.54 -6.26 -34.60
N VAL A 15 -27.65 -5.12 -33.93
CA VAL A 15 -26.65 -4.04 -34.03
C VAL A 15 -25.74 -4.09 -32.82
N SER A 16 -24.43 -3.96 -33.03
CA SER A 16 -23.44 -3.89 -31.97
C SER A 16 -22.76 -2.52 -32.00
N CYS A 17 -22.92 -1.75 -30.93
CA CYS A 17 -22.33 -0.42 -30.79
C CYS A 17 -21.21 -0.44 -29.74
N PRO A 18 -19.99 0.02 -30.05
CA PRO A 18 -18.93 0.16 -29.06
C PRO A 18 -19.29 1.24 -28.04
N VAL A 19 -19.15 0.92 -26.75
CA VAL A 19 -19.49 1.80 -25.63
C VAL A 19 -18.48 1.66 -24.49
N TYR A 20 -18.41 2.67 -23.64
CA TYR A 20 -17.65 2.64 -22.40
C TYR A 20 -18.50 3.08 -21.22
N LEU A 21 -18.19 2.52 -20.05
CA LEU A 21 -18.83 2.85 -18.78
C LEU A 21 -17.88 3.64 -17.89
N THR A 22 -18.40 4.64 -17.21
CA THR A 22 -17.72 5.31 -16.09
C THR A 22 -18.58 5.17 -14.83
N ALA A 23 -17.95 4.93 -13.68
CA ALA A 23 -18.67 4.87 -12.42
C ALA A 23 -19.30 6.25 -12.13
N ALA A 24 -20.60 6.28 -11.84
CA ALA A 24 -21.29 7.51 -11.46
C ALA A 24 -20.92 7.96 -10.03
N THR A 25 -20.28 7.08 -9.26
CA THR A 25 -19.79 7.34 -7.91
C THR A 25 -18.26 7.37 -7.91
N THR A 26 -17.68 8.35 -7.22
CA THR A 26 -16.25 8.32 -6.93
C THR A 26 -16.03 7.46 -5.71
N ARG A 27 -15.48 6.26 -5.89
CA ARG A 27 -14.92 5.50 -4.77
C ARG A 27 -13.68 6.24 -4.29
N ALA A 28 -13.68 6.70 -3.03
CA ALA A 28 -12.49 7.31 -2.43
C ALA A 28 -11.29 6.37 -2.65
N LYS A 29 -10.19 6.90 -3.19
CA LYS A 29 -8.98 6.12 -3.47
C LYS A 29 -8.49 5.52 -2.16
N SER A 30 -8.63 4.20 -2.01
CA SER A 30 -8.15 3.48 -0.83
C SER A 30 -6.64 3.71 -0.71
N ILE A 31 -6.22 4.35 0.38
CA ILE A 31 -4.81 4.51 0.74
C ILE A 31 -4.33 3.13 1.18
N ARG A 32 -3.47 2.48 0.39
CA ARG A 32 -2.78 1.26 0.82
C ARG A 32 -1.52 1.65 1.58
N LEU A 33 -1.52 1.39 2.87
CA LEU A 33 -0.32 1.43 3.69
C LEU A 33 0.58 0.24 3.33
N ARG A 34 1.88 0.49 3.20
CA ARG A 34 2.89 -0.57 3.01
C ARG A 34 3.51 -0.85 4.36
N GLN A 35 3.74 -2.12 4.68
CA GLN A 35 4.55 -2.45 5.84
C GLN A 35 6.02 -2.07 5.54
N VAL A 36 6.61 -1.31 6.46
CA VAL A 36 8.02 -0.89 6.41
C VAL A 36 8.72 -1.45 7.63
N TRP A 37 9.97 -1.87 7.46
CA TRP A 37 10.82 -2.23 8.58
C TRP A 37 11.42 -0.96 9.16
N GLN A 38 11.34 -0.84 10.49
CA GLN A 38 11.98 0.22 11.25
C GLN A 38 12.90 -0.47 12.27
N PRO A 39 14.22 -0.24 12.22
CA PRO A 39 15.11 -0.71 13.28
C PRO A 39 14.70 -0.09 14.61
N ALA A 40 14.87 -0.82 15.71
CA ALA A 40 14.81 -0.19 17.03
C ALA A 40 15.92 0.88 17.09
N PRO A 41 15.68 2.01 17.76
CA PRO A 41 16.79 2.91 18.08
C PRO A 41 17.86 2.09 18.82
N ASP A 42 19.12 2.25 18.41
CA ASP A 42 20.24 1.66 19.14
C ASP A 42 20.10 2.08 20.61
N ASP A 43 20.26 1.12 21.54
CA ASP A 43 20.17 1.40 22.96
C ASP A 43 21.07 2.61 23.27
N GLU A 44 20.47 3.72 23.71
CA GLU A 44 21.19 4.91 24.18
C GLU A 44 22.29 4.41 25.14
N PRO A 45 23.57 4.72 24.89
CA PRO A 45 24.63 4.26 25.78
C PRO A 45 24.28 4.73 27.18
N GLU A 46 24.26 3.81 28.15
CA GLU A 46 24.08 4.14 29.55
C GLU A 46 25.11 5.23 29.88
N TYR A 47 24.63 6.48 30.02
CA TYR A 47 25.50 7.58 30.41
C TYR A 47 25.97 7.26 31.82
N GLU A 48 27.16 6.66 31.95
CA GLU A 48 27.89 6.65 33.21
C GLU A 48 28.11 8.11 33.58
N LEU A 49 27.29 8.60 34.51
CA LEU A 49 27.50 9.89 35.15
C LEU A 49 28.96 9.90 35.61
N PRO A 50 29.79 10.88 35.18
CA PRO A 50 31.14 10.98 35.69
C PRO A 50 31.07 11.01 37.21
N ASP A 51 31.82 10.14 37.88
CA ASP A 51 31.96 10.20 39.33
C ASP A 51 32.54 11.58 39.64
N HIS A 52 31.66 12.52 39.99
CA HIS A 52 32.04 13.82 40.50
C HIS A 52 32.60 13.56 41.88
N GLY A 53 33.86 13.09 41.88
CA GLY A 53 34.70 13.01 43.04
C GLY A 53 34.51 14.29 43.82
N ARG A 54 34.11 14.13 45.09
CA ARG A 54 33.86 15.19 46.05
C ARG A 54 34.94 16.26 45.91
N LEU A 55 34.61 17.39 45.28
CA LEU A 55 35.53 18.51 45.16
C LEU A 55 35.91 18.97 46.56
N ASP A 56 37.22 19.09 46.81
CA ASP A 56 37.74 19.48 48.11
C ASP A 56 37.28 20.92 48.45
N PRO A 57 36.82 21.22 49.68
CA PRO A 57 36.22 22.52 50.01
C PRO A 57 37.14 23.72 49.76
N ALA A 58 38.46 23.50 49.74
CA ALA A 58 39.46 24.54 49.55
C ALA A 58 39.52 25.07 48.11
N GLU A 59 39.14 24.28 47.10
CA GLU A 59 39.18 24.69 45.69
C GLU A 59 37.98 25.57 45.28
N ARG A 60 36.93 25.61 46.11
CA ARG A 60 35.73 26.41 45.88
C ARG A 60 35.95 27.92 46.08
N ALA A 61 37.04 28.31 46.75
CA ALA A 61 37.27 29.69 47.20
C ALA A 61 38.20 30.53 46.31
N LEU A 62 38.72 29.98 45.20
CA LEU A 62 39.68 30.69 44.33
C LEU A 62 39.15 31.04 42.93
N SER A 63 37.87 30.82 42.65
CA SER A 63 37.22 31.30 41.41
C SER A 63 36.38 32.55 41.65
N SER A 64 36.99 33.56 42.29
CA SER A 64 36.53 34.95 42.17
C SER A 64 37.71 35.76 41.68
N ASN A 65 37.88 35.85 40.37
CA ASN A 65 38.37 37.05 39.70
C ASN A 65 38.15 36.93 38.19
N GLY A 66 37.32 37.84 37.68
CA GLY A 66 36.91 37.89 36.30
C GLY A 66 38.06 38.21 35.35
N VAL A 67 38.05 37.53 34.20
CA VAL A 67 38.72 38.00 32.99
C VAL A 67 37.74 37.87 31.83
N THR A 68 37.29 39.02 31.35
CA THR A 68 36.64 39.21 30.06
C THR A 68 37.60 38.78 28.95
N ARG A 69 37.24 37.77 28.16
CA ARG A 69 37.71 37.63 26.77
C ARG A 69 36.54 37.33 25.85
N SER A 70 36.52 38.11 24.77
CA SER A 70 35.56 38.23 23.69
C SER A 70 35.17 36.92 22.98
N PRO A 71 34.04 36.93 22.25
CA PRO A 71 33.48 35.75 21.61
C PRO A 71 34.24 35.37 20.33
N ALA A 72 34.12 34.09 19.97
CA ALA A 72 34.69 33.40 18.81
C ALA A 72 36.07 32.76 19.04
N GLN A 73 36.06 31.47 19.36
CA GLN A 73 36.98 30.51 18.77
C GLN A 73 36.32 29.13 18.72
N LEU A 74 35.72 28.89 17.55
CA LEU A 74 35.67 27.63 16.80
C LEU A 74 35.52 26.36 17.63
N LEU A 75 34.31 25.80 17.56
CA LEU A 75 34.07 24.37 17.73
C LEU A 75 35.18 23.58 17.02
N PRO A 76 35.68 22.48 17.61
CA PRO A 76 36.58 21.59 16.89
C PRO A 76 35.92 21.21 15.56
N ARG A 77 36.70 21.24 14.47
CA ARG A 77 36.27 20.70 13.19
C ARG A 77 35.88 19.24 13.45
N ASN A 78 34.60 18.93 13.34
CA ASN A 78 34.18 17.56 13.08
C ASN A 78 34.66 17.23 11.67
N ASP A 79 35.93 16.83 11.55
CA ASP A 79 36.50 16.18 10.37
C ASP A 79 36.13 14.69 10.40
N GLY A 80 34.83 14.44 10.52
CA GLY A 80 34.21 13.15 10.65
C GLY A 80 32.74 13.32 10.29
N ASP A 81 32.49 13.58 9.01
CA ASP A 81 31.20 13.26 8.39
C ASP A 81 31.15 11.73 8.23
N ASP A 82 31.20 11.03 9.36
CA ASP A 82 30.58 9.71 9.48
C ASP A 82 29.09 10.02 9.43
N SER A 83 28.59 10.10 8.19
CA SER A 83 27.18 10.00 7.91
C SER A 83 26.76 8.65 8.48
N ASP A 84 26.32 8.65 9.74
CA ASP A 84 25.42 7.67 10.30
C ASP A 84 24.17 7.69 9.42
N GLU A 85 24.28 7.03 8.27
CA GLU A 85 23.18 6.72 7.39
C GLU A 85 22.40 5.61 8.12
N SER A 86 21.73 6.02 9.20
CA SER A 86 20.71 5.26 9.89
C SER A 86 19.85 4.66 8.79
N PRO A 87 19.78 3.31 8.65
CA PRO A 87 19.20 2.71 7.47
C PRO A 87 17.77 3.22 7.35
N GLY A 88 17.54 4.03 6.31
CA GLY A 88 16.24 4.62 6.05
C GLY A 88 15.18 3.52 5.98
N MET A 89 13.93 3.87 6.32
CA MET A 89 12.79 2.94 6.30
C MET A 89 12.82 2.05 5.05
N THR A 90 13.12 0.78 5.24
CA THR A 90 13.29 -0.18 4.13
C THR A 90 12.04 -1.04 3.98
N ARG A 91 11.73 -1.45 2.75
CA ARG A 91 10.60 -2.34 2.48
C ARG A 91 10.86 -3.73 3.04
N ILE A 92 9.86 -4.34 3.65
CA ILE A 92 9.93 -5.72 4.12
C ILE A 92 9.94 -6.67 2.90
N ALA A 93 10.88 -7.62 2.89
CA ALA A 93 10.89 -8.76 1.97
C ALA A 93 10.31 -9.99 2.68
N ILE A 94 9.27 -10.60 2.10
CA ILE A 94 8.62 -11.80 2.64
C ILE A 94 9.34 -13.04 2.12
N ARG A 95 9.81 -13.91 3.03
CA ARG A 95 10.33 -15.25 2.71
C ARG A 95 9.48 -16.33 3.39
N PRO A 96 8.85 -17.24 2.65
CA PRO A 96 8.15 -18.40 3.21
C PRO A 96 9.17 -19.34 3.90
N HIS A 97 8.86 -19.79 5.11
CA HIS A 97 9.66 -20.78 5.83
C HIS A 97 8.77 -21.84 6.47
N ASP A 98 9.30 -23.05 6.66
CA ASP A 98 8.62 -24.09 7.43
C ASP A 98 8.60 -23.67 8.92
N PRO A 99 7.43 -23.58 9.57
CA PRO A 99 7.32 -23.13 10.96
C PRO A 99 8.01 -24.06 11.98
N ARG A 100 8.31 -25.31 11.62
CA ARG A 100 8.94 -26.30 12.50
C ARG A 100 10.46 -26.34 12.34
N THR A 101 10.97 -26.17 11.12
CA THR A 101 12.41 -26.32 10.82
C THR A 101 13.11 -24.99 10.56
N GLY A 102 12.36 -23.94 10.21
CA GLY A 102 12.92 -22.64 9.81
C GLY A 102 13.55 -22.64 8.42
N GLU A 103 13.49 -23.75 7.69
CA GLU A 103 14.02 -23.86 6.34
C GLU A 103 13.18 -23.05 5.35
N GLU A 104 13.86 -22.45 4.37
CA GLU A 104 13.21 -21.66 3.33
C GLU A 104 12.46 -22.57 2.36
N ILE A 105 11.19 -22.23 2.09
CA ILE A 105 10.35 -22.97 1.15
C ILE A 105 10.40 -22.24 -0.19
N ASP A 106 10.68 -22.98 -1.27
CA ASP A 106 10.61 -22.41 -2.62
C ASP A 106 9.18 -21.96 -2.91
N LYS A 107 9.05 -20.77 -3.51
CA LYS A 107 7.76 -20.21 -3.89
C LYS A 107 6.96 -21.12 -4.84
N ALA A 108 7.63 -21.98 -5.61
CA ALA A 108 6.99 -22.98 -6.46
C ALA A 108 6.30 -24.11 -5.66
N GLU A 109 6.77 -24.39 -4.45
CA GLU A 109 6.20 -25.41 -3.56
C GLU A 109 5.00 -24.87 -2.76
N VAL A 110 4.85 -23.54 -2.68
CA VAL A 110 3.72 -22.88 -2.00
C VAL A 110 2.47 -22.94 -2.87
N VAL A 111 1.59 -23.91 -2.57
CA VAL A 111 0.29 -24.07 -3.23
C VAL A 111 -0.84 -23.39 -2.46
N LYS A 112 -1.86 -22.91 -3.18
CA LYS A 112 -3.08 -22.39 -2.56
C LYS A 112 -4.02 -23.57 -2.25
N GLY A 113 -4.38 -23.71 -0.97
CA GLY A 113 -5.39 -24.65 -0.52
C GLY A 113 -6.58 -23.97 0.15
N TYR A 114 -7.75 -24.58 0.07
CA TYR A 114 -8.92 -24.22 0.86
C TYR A 114 -9.10 -25.23 1.99
N GLU A 115 -9.20 -24.74 3.23
CA GLU A 115 -9.44 -25.58 4.40
C GLU A 115 -10.94 -25.91 4.48
N TYR A 116 -11.29 -27.20 4.34
CA TYR A 116 -12.68 -27.66 4.43
C TYR A 116 -13.01 -28.28 5.79
N ASP A 117 -11.98 -28.75 6.50
CA ASP A 117 -12.04 -29.18 7.90
C ASP A 117 -10.68 -28.92 8.55
N ARG A 118 -10.62 -28.94 9.89
CA ARG A 118 -9.42 -28.56 10.67
C ARG A 118 -8.19 -29.36 10.22
N GLY A 119 -7.23 -28.65 9.64
CA GLY A 119 -5.98 -29.24 9.15
C GLY A 119 -6.13 -30.08 7.89
N GLN A 120 -7.27 -30.03 7.20
CA GLN A 120 -7.52 -30.70 5.93
C GLN A 120 -7.72 -29.67 4.82
N PHE A 121 -6.85 -29.72 3.81
CA PHE A 121 -6.80 -28.73 2.73
C PHE A 121 -7.05 -29.39 1.38
N VAL A 122 -7.91 -28.78 0.56
CA VAL A 122 -8.03 -29.10 -0.87
C VAL A 122 -7.19 -28.11 -1.65
N THR A 123 -6.25 -28.60 -2.45
CA THR A 123 -5.44 -27.76 -3.34
C THR A 123 -6.15 -27.58 -4.68
N PHE A 124 -6.02 -26.39 -5.27
CA PHE A 124 -6.52 -26.11 -6.61
C PHE A 124 -5.36 -25.70 -7.50
N THR A 125 -5.33 -26.26 -8.71
CA THR A 125 -4.42 -25.79 -9.75
C THR A 125 -4.90 -24.47 -10.33
N ALA A 126 -3.98 -23.69 -10.90
CA ALA A 126 -4.34 -22.46 -11.61
C ALA A 126 -5.29 -22.72 -12.79
N ALA A 127 -5.23 -23.90 -13.40
CA ALA A 127 -6.09 -24.29 -14.52
C ALA A 127 -7.53 -24.54 -14.07
N GLU A 128 -7.75 -25.23 -12.94
CA GLU A 128 -9.08 -25.47 -12.37
C GLU A 128 -9.76 -24.17 -11.94
N LEU A 129 -9.01 -23.27 -11.28
CA LEU A 129 -9.52 -21.96 -10.92
C LEU A 129 -9.89 -21.13 -12.16
N LYS A 130 -9.10 -21.22 -13.22
CA LYS A 130 -9.38 -20.52 -14.48
C LYS A 130 -10.59 -21.11 -15.22
N ALA A 131 -10.82 -22.42 -15.14
CA ALA A 131 -11.97 -23.07 -15.74
C ALA A 131 -13.29 -22.74 -15.00
N LEU A 132 -13.21 -22.42 -13.70
CA LEU A 132 -14.34 -21.93 -12.91
C LEU A 132 -14.61 -20.44 -13.10
N ASP A 133 -13.66 -19.68 -13.67
CA ASP A 133 -13.85 -18.26 -13.92
C ASP A 133 -14.91 -18.09 -15.01
N VAL A 134 -16.03 -17.47 -14.64
CA VAL A 134 -17.12 -17.19 -15.58
C VAL A 134 -16.57 -16.24 -16.62
N GLU A 135 -16.62 -16.63 -17.91
CA GLU A 135 -16.14 -15.79 -19.00
C GLU A 135 -16.84 -14.42 -18.95
N SER A 136 -16.09 -13.40 -18.55
CA SER A 136 -16.58 -12.04 -18.52
C SER A 136 -16.74 -11.55 -19.96
N SER A 137 -17.92 -11.72 -20.53
CA SER A 137 -18.24 -11.16 -21.84
C SER A 137 -18.19 -9.63 -21.76
N LYS A 138 -17.47 -8.99 -22.70
CA LYS A 138 -17.46 -7.53 -22.86
C LYS A 138 -18.67 -7.04 -23.66
N VAL A 139 -19.79 -7.76 -23.59
CA VAL A 139 -21.02 -7.44 -24.32
C VAL A 139 -22.15 -7.24 -23.32
N ILE A 140 -22.83 -6.11 -23.43
CA ILE A 140 -24.09 -5.84 -22.74
C ILE A 140 -25.21 -6.10 -23.74
N ASP A 141 -26.08 -7.05 -23.41
CA ASP A 141 -27.24 -7.39 -24.22
C ASP A 141 -28.47 -6.62 -23.73
N LEU A 142 -29.07 -5.82 -24.62
CA LEU A 142 -30.36 -5.20 -24.33
C LEU A 142 -31.48 -6.22 -24.52
N GLU A 143 -32.10 -6.64 -23.42
CA GLU A 143 -33.22 -7.60 -23.46
C GLU A 143 -34.57 -6.91 -23.69
N LYS A 144 -34.92 -5.92 -22.87
CA LYS A 144 -36.21 -5.23 -22.93
C LYS A 144 -36.17 -3.83 -22.32
N PHE A 145 -37.11 -3.00 -22.75
CA PHE A 145 -37.43 -1.74 -22.09
C PHE A 145 -38.61 -1.94 -21.15
N VAL A 146 -38.48 -1.51 -19.90
CA VAL A 146 -39.54 -1.56 -18.90
C VAL A 146 -39.73 -0.18 -18.27
N PRO A 147 -40.96 0.17 -17.86
CA PRO A 147 -41.21 1.32 -17.00
C PRO A 147 -40.33 1.27 -15.74
N ARG A 148 -39.86 2.44 -15.29
CA ARG A 148 -39.02 2.53 -14.08
C ARG A 148 -39.71 2.00 -12.83
N SER A 149 -41.04 2.12 -12.75
CA SER A 149 -41.87 1.63 -11.64
C SER A 149 -41.84 0.10 -11.49
N ASP A 150 -41.45 -0.62 -12.54
CA ASP A 150 -41.51 -2.08 -12.58
C ASP A 150 -40.24 -2.72 -11.99
N ILE A 151 -39.22 -1.91 -11.68
CA ILE A 151 -37.97 -2.36 -11.05
C ILE A 151 -37.92 -1.81 -9.62
N ASP A 152 -37.99 -2.70 -8.64
CA ASP A 152 -37.79 -2.34 -7.23
C ASP A 152 -36.37 -1.77 -7.02
N PRO A 153 -36.22 -0.60 -6.38
CA PRO A 153 -34.92 0.00 -6.07
C PRO A 153 -33.93 -0.93 -5.35
N VAL A 154 -34.39 -1.96 -4.65
CA VAL A 154 -33.52 -2.97 -4.02
C VAL A 154 -32.64 -3.72 -5.02
N TYR A 155 -33.06 -3.80 -6.29
CA TYR A 155 -32.29 -4.42 -7.36
C TYR A 155 -31.25 -3.48 -8.00
N PHE A 156 -31.19 -2.21 -7.61
CA PHE A 156 -30.16 -1.29 -8.08
C PHE A 156 -28.86 -1.47 -7.29
N ASP A 157 -27.79 -1.81 -8.00
CA ASP A 157 -26.44 -1.86 -7.44
C ASP A 157 -25.65 -0.58 -7.82
N THR A 158 -24.44 -0.72 -8.38
CA THR A 158 -23.57 0.42 -8.68
C THR A 158 -24.01 1.12 -9.97
N PRO A 159 -24.35 2.42 -9.92
CA PRO A 159 -24.73 3.15 -11.12
C PRO A 159 -23.50 3.49 -11.99
N TYR A 160 -23.65 3.30 -13.29
CA TYR A 160 -22.65 3.64 -14.30
C TYR A 160 -23.26 4.61 -15.34
N TYR A 161 -22.47 5.57 -15.79
CA TYR A 161 -22.77 6.34 -16.99
C TYR A 161 -22.26 5.58 -18.21
N LEU A 162 -23.09 5.50 -19.25
CA LEU A 162 -22.76 4.86 -20.52
C LEU A 162 -22.52 5.92 -21.58
N TYR A 163 -21.41 5.77 -22.31
CA TYR A 163 -21.03 6.66 -23.40
C TYR A 163 -20.65 5.86 -24.65
N PRO A 164 -20.95 6.35 -25.86
CA PRO A 164 -20.48 5.75 -27.09
C PRO A 164 -18.96 5.86 -27.24
N ASP A 165 -18.33 4.79 -27.75
CA ASP A 165 -16.87 4.66 -27.89
C ASP A 165 -16.47 4.63 -29.37
N GLY A 166 -16.03 5.76 -29.93
CA GLY A 166 -15.59 5.81 -31.33
C GLY A 166 -15.52 7.22 -31.91
N SER A 167 -14.88 7.37 -33.08
CA SER A 167 -14.67 8.64 -33.76
C SER A 167 -15.97 9.35 -34.19
N ILE A 168 -17.06 8.61 -34.39
CA ILE A 168 -18.39 9.16 -34.71
C ILE A 168 -19.08 9.76 -33.47
N ALA A 169 -18.69 9.33 -32.27
CA ALA A 169 -19.34 9.72 -31.01
C ALA A 169 -19.05 11.17 -30.57
N ILE A 170 -17.98 11.78 -31.08
CA ILE A 170 -17.47 13.06 -30.59
C ILE A 170 -18.01 14.24 -31.43
N GLN A 171 -18.73 13.99 -32.52
CA GLN A 171 -19.13 15.03 -33.48
C GLN A 171 -20.47 15.73 -33.20
N THR A 172 -21.11 15.50 -32.05
CA THR A 172 -22.44 16.07 -31.75
C THR A 172 -22.60 16.56 -30.31
N LEU A 173 -21.54 17.14 -29.75
CA LEU A 173 -21.63 17.98 -28.55
C LEU A 173 -21.17 19.40 -28.88
#